data_AF-A0A920JH64-F1
#
_entry.id   AF-A0A920JH64-F1
#
_cell.length_a   1.000
_cell.length_b   1.000
_cell.length_c   1.000
_cell.angle_alpha   90.00
_cell.angle_beta   90.00
_cell.angle_gamma   90.00
#
_symmetry.space_group_name_H-M   'P 1'
#
loop_
_entity.id
_entity.type
_entity.pdbx_description
1 polymer ?
#
loop_
_entity_poly.entity_id
_entity_poly.type
_entity_poly.pdbx_seq_one_letter_code
_entity_poly.pdbx_strand_id
1 'polypeptide(L)'
;MLLGDVTVSGGSLSSFSGSGTTYTATFTPTADGATTIDVAAGTFTDASGYSNAAATQFNWTYDATKPFIKTWIASTGGPTPVSSYDVTNNSSLTMYFVANESITGFAVDDVGLINGSLSSFSDLNGTTYSATWPPSGDGLTVIYVPAGGFTDLRLMLMLEPYHFTGPMMELHPPTFQAHT
;
A
#
# COMPACT_ATOMS: atom_id res chain seq x y z
N MET A 1 24.74 3.93 -22.86
CA MET A 1 24.34 3.05 -21.75
C MET A 1 23.81 1.73 -22.29
N LEU A 2 24.14 0.63 -21.62
CA LEU A 2 23.65 -0.73 -21.82
C LEU A 2 22.87 -1.18 -20.58
N LEU A 3 22.12 -2.29 -20.68
CA LEU A 3 21.37 -2.84 -19.54
C LEU A 3 22.27 -3.14 -18.33
N GLY A 4 23.51 -3.58 -18.56
CA GLY A 4 24.46 -3.89 -17.48
C GLY A 4 24.98 -2.68 -16.71
N ASP A 5 24.73 -1.47 -17.21
CA ASP A 5 25.15 -0.22 -16.55
C ASP A 5 24.16 0.20 -15.44
N VAL A 6 22.99 -0.45 -15.39
CA VAL A 6 21.92 -0.18 -14.43
C VAL A 6 21.78 -1.37 -13.49
N THR A 7 21.89 -1.11 -12.19
CA THR A 7 21.66 -2.12 -11.15
C THR A 7 20.33 -1.85 -10.46
N VAL A 8 19.61 -2.92 -10.14
CA VAL A 8 18.31 -2.83 -9.48
C VAL A 8 18.19 -3.80 -8.31
N SER A 9 17.36 -3.45 -7.34
CA SER A 9 16.93 -4.32 -6.24
C SER A 9 15.40 -4.38 -6.18
N GLY A 10 14.84 -5.45 -5.61
CA GLY A 10 13.38 -5.61 -5.49
C GLY A 10 12.65 -5.99 -6.78
N GLY A 11 13.37 -6.27 -7.88
CA GLY A 11 12.77 -6.64 -9.16
C GLY A 11 13.78 -6.85 -10.28
N SER A 12 13.31 -6.76 -11.52
CA SER A 12 14.12 -6.97 -12.73
C SER A 12 13.82 -5.95 -13.82
N LEU A 13 14.81 -5.68 -14.68
CA LEU A 13 14.65 -4.82 -15.86
C LEU A 13 14.47 -5.65 -17.13
N SER A 14 13.59 -5.18 -18.01
CA SER A 14 13.38 -5.72 -19.36
C SER A 14 13.17 -4.59 -20.37
N SER A 15 13.08 -4.93 -21.66
CA SER A 15 12.77 -3.96 -22.73
C SER A 15 13.71 -2.75 -22.77
N PHE A 16 14.98 -2.94 -22.41
CA PHE A 16 15.96 -1.86 -22.41
C PHE A 16 16.22 -1.37 -23.83
N SER A 17 15.95 -0.09 -24.08
CA SER A 17 16.09 0.51 -25.40
C SER A 17 16.35 2.00 -25.30
N GLY A 18 16.84 2.61 -26.38
CA GLY A 18 17.13 4.05 -26.44
C GLY A 18 18.51 4.34 -27.03
N SER A 19 18.83 5.62 -27.14
CA SER A 19 20.08 6.09 -27.73
C SER A 19 20.39 7.52 -27.30
N GLY A 20 21.66 7.94 -27.48
CA GLY A 20 22.10 9.27 -27.11
C GLY A 20 21.95 9.50 -25.62
N THR A 21 21.08 10.44 -25.25
CA THR A 21 20.87 10.88 -23.86
C THR A 21 19.62 10.27 -23.21
N THR A 22 18.84 9.46 -23.94
CA THR A 22 17.56 8.92 -23.44
C THR A 22 17.51 7.41 -23.61
N TYR A 23 17.29 6.72 -22.49
CA TYR A 23 17.11 5.28 -22.40
C TYR A 23 15.85 4.97 -21.60
N THR A 24 15.18 3.89 -21.98
CA THR A 24 13.96 3.40 -21.33
C THR A 24 14.12 1.92 -21.01
N ALA A 25 13.50 1.48 -19.92
CA ALA A 25 13.42 0.09 -19.53
C ALA A 25 12.12 -0.13 -18.76
N THR A 26 11.62 -1.37 -18.75
CA THR A 26 10.50 -1.78 -17.91
C THR A 26 11.03 -2.43 -16.65
N PHE A 27 10.75 -1.82 -15.50
CA PHE A 27 11.01 -2.44 -14.20
C PHE A 27 9.81 -3.29 -13.77
N THR A 28 10.06 -4.56 -13.42
CA THR A 28 9.06 -5.49 -12.90
C THR A 28 9.44 -5.90 -11.47
N PRO A 29 8.71 -5.42 -10.46
CA PRO A 29 8.91 -5.82 -9.07
C PRO A 29 8.69 -7.33 -8.89
N THR A 30 9.45 -7.95 -7.98
CA THR A 30 9.31 -9.40 -7.70
C THR A 30 8.42 -9.71 -6.50
N ALA A 31 8.36 -8.81 -5.52
CA ALA A 31 7.58 -8.95 -4.29
C ALA A 31 7.46 -7.59 -3.62
N ASP A 32 6.55 -7.48 -2.66
CA ASP A 32 6.40 -6.27 -1.84
C ASP A 32 7.71 -5.98 -1.09
N GLY A 33 8.02 -4.70 -0.97
CA GLY A 33 9.19 -4.21 -0.25
C GLY A 33 9.98 -3.14 -0.96
N ALA A 34 11.12 -2.81 -0.37
CA ALA A 34 12.02 -1.79 -0.86
C ALA A 34 12.60 -2.17 -2.23
N THR A 35 12.60 -1.20 -3.13
CA THR A 35 12.97 -1.34 -4.52
C THR A 35 13.88 -0.18 -4.91
N THR A 36 14.96 -0.45 -5.65
CA THR A 36 15.91 0.59 -6.07
C THR A 36 16.32 0.46 -7.54
N ILE A 37 16.66 1.60 -8.14
CA ILE A 37 17.35 1.70 -9.43
C ILE A 37 18.57 2.60 -9.25
N ASP A 38 19.72 2.09 -9.68
CA ASP A 38 21.03 2.70 -9.50
C ASP A 38 21.80 2.72 -10.83
N VAL A 39 22.56 3.79 -11.05
CA VAL A 39 23.56 3.90 -12.13
C VAL A 39 24.86 4.37 -11.50
N ALA A 40 25.83 3.48 -11.37
CA ALA A 40 27.12 3.79 -10.77
C ALA A 40 27.97 4.69 -11.70
N ALA A 41 28.94 5.40 -11.12
CA ALA A 41 29.91 6.16 -11.91
C ALA A 41 30.80 5.22 -12.75
N GLY A 42 31.19 5.66 -13.94
CA GLY A 42 32.15 4.93 -14.77
C GLY A 42 31.62 3.66 -15.45
N THR A 43 30.30 3.48 -15.52
CA THR A 43 29.68 2.34 -16.23
C THR A 43 29.61 2.56 -17.74
N PHE A 44 29.57 3.81 -18.21
CA PHE A 44 29.64 4.14 -19.64
C PHE A 44 30.39 5.46 -19.89
N THR A 45 30.76 5.70 -21.15
CA THR A 45 31.45 6.92 -21.61
C THR A 45 30.67 7.65 -22.70
N ASP A 46 30.94 8.95 -22.86
CA ASP A 46 30.51 9.71 -24.02
C ASP A 46 31.41 9.47 -25.26
N ALA A 47 31.10 10.14 -26.37
CA ALA A 47 31.86 10.03 -27.62
C ALA A 47 33.30 10.59 -27.53
N SER A 48 33.58 11.43 -26.54
CA SER A 48 34.90 11.99 -26.26
C SER A 48 35.70 11.12 -25.27
N GLY A 49 35.09 10.05 -24.75
CA GLY A 49 35.71 9.13 -23.80
C GLY A 49 35.57 9.51 -22.32
N TYR A 50 34.76 10.51 -21.98
CA TYR A 50 34.52 10.89 -20.58
C TYR A 50 33.49 9.96 -19.92
N SER A 51 33.86 9.40 -18.77
CA SER A 51 33.00 8.53 -17.96
C SER A 51 31.80 9.27 -17.36
N ASN A 52 30.67 8.57 -17.20
CA ASN A 52 29.51 9.10 -16.48
C ASN A 52 29.79 9.29 -14.98
N ALA A 53 29.13 10.29 -14.39
CA ALA A 53 28.97 10.37 -12.93
C ALA A 53 27.88 9.41 -12.45
N ALA A 54 27.91 9.06 -11.16
CA ALA A 54 26.85 8.27 -10.55
C ALA A 54 25.54 9.05 -10.52
N ALA A 55 24.43 8.37 -10.76
CA ALA A 55 23.09 8.95 -10.59
C ALA A 55 22.70 8.97 -9.10
N THR A 56 21.80 9.88 -8.73
CA THR A 56 21.06 9.74 -7.47
C THR A 56 20.19 8.49 -7.55
N GLN A 57 20.28 7.63 -6.54
CA GLN A 57 19.47 6.41 -6.46
C GLN A 57 17.97 6.75 -6.48
N PHE A 58 17.22 6.08 -7.33
CA PHE A 58 15.77 6.09 -7.27
C PHE A 58 15.30 4.93 -6.39
N ASN A 59 14.51 5.20 -5.35
CA ASN A 59 14.09 4.20 -4.38
C ASN A 59 12.60 4.36 -4.04
N TRP A 60 11.88 3.26 -3.94
CA TRP A 60 10.47 3.24 -3.53
C TRP A 60 10.12 1.92 -2.86
N THR A 61 8.97 1.85 -2.21
CA THR A 61 8.40 0.59 -1.73
C THR A 61 7.36 0.13 -2.73
N TYR A 62 7.54 -1.07 -3.28
CA TYR A 62 6.48 -1.72 -4.04
C TYR A 62 5.54 -2.43 -3.07
N ASP A 63 4.24 -2.27 -3.27
CA ASP A 63 3.21 -2.98 -2.53
C ASP A 63 2.10 -3.38 -3.49
N ALA A 64 1.87 -4.68 -3.60
CA ALA A 64 0.80 -5.28 -4.37
C ALA A 64 -0.13 -6.14 -3.50
N THR A 65 0.10 -6.20 -2.19
CA THR A 65 -0.84 -6.83 -1.28
C THR A 65 -2.12 -6.01 -1.25
N LYS A 66 -3.26 -6.70 -1.28
CA LYS A 66 -4.57 -6.06 -1.20
C LYS A 66 -5.03 -6.02 0.25
N PRO A 67 -5.68 -4.94 0.68
CA PRO A 67 -6.20 -4.85 2.02
C PRO A 67 -7.39 -5.79 2.21
N PHE A 68 -7.41 -6.50 3.33
CA PHE A 68 -8.54 -7.30 3.81
C PHE A 68 -8.54 -7.42 5.34
N ILE A 69 -9.71 -7.72 5.93
CA ILE A 69 -9.80 -8.03 7.36
C ILE A 69 -9.41 -9.50 7.57
N LYS A 70 -8.30 -9.73 8.27
CA LYS A 70 -7.68 -11.04 8.52
C LYS A 70 -8.38 -11.82 9.62
N THR A 71 -8.81 -11.13 10.68
CA THR A 71 -9.50 -11.74 11.80
C THR A 71 -10.47 -10.76 12.45
N TRP A 72 -11.50 -11.32 13.09
CA TRP A 72 -12.36 -10.59 14.00
C TRP A 72 -12.50 -11.36 15.31
N ILE A 73 -12.41 -10.64 16.42
CA ILE A 73 -12.52 -11.18 17.78
C ILE A 73 -13.66 -10.47 18.47
N ALA A 74 -14.61 -11.23 19.02
CA ALA A 74 -15.60 -10.70 19.95
C ALA A 74 -15.03 -10.81 21.38
N SER A 75 -14.98 -9.71 22.13
CA SER A 75 -14.54 -9.70 23.52
C SER A 75 -15.67 -9.22 24.42
N THR A 76 -15.75 -9.81 25.61
CA THR A 76 -16.69 -9.42 26.67
C THR A 76 -16.15 -8.30 27.56
N GLY A 77 -14.95 -7.78 27.28
CA GLY A 77 -14.20 -6.89 28.18
C GLY A 77 -13.41 -7.63 29.27
N GLY A 78 -13.48 -8.98 29.30
CA GLY A 78 -12.67 -9.86 30.15
C GLY A 78 -11.52 -10.56 29.38
N PRO A 79 -10.74 -11.44 30.03
CA PRO A 79 -9.56 -12.07 29.44
C PRO A 79 -9.86 -13.17 28.42
N THR A 80 -11.12 -13.62 28.30
CA THR A 80 -11.53 -14.71 27.41
C THR A 80 -12.37 -14.17 26.25
N PRO A 81 -11.85 -14.20 25.01
CA PRO A 81 -12.65 -13.84 23.84
C PRO A 81 -13.75 -14.87 23.58
N VAL A 82 -14.84 -14.43 22.94
CA VAL A 82 -15.87 -15.29 22.36
C VAL A 82 -15.39 -15.71 20.97
N SER A 83 -15.16 -17.01 20.80
CA SER A 83 -14.70 -17.62 19.56
C SER A 83 -15.87 -17.96 18.64
N SER A 84 -15.56 -18.35 17.40
CA SER A 84 -16.57 -18.85 16.47
C SER A 84 -17.28 -20.08 17.04
N TYR A 85 -18.62 -20.08 16.98
CA TYR A 85 -19.51 -21.11 17.51
C TYR A 85 -19.60 -21.20 19.05
N ASP A 86 -18.97 -20.29 19.79
CA ASP A 86 -19.21 -20.18 21.23
C ASP A 86 -20.64 -19.70 21.51
N VAL A 87 -21.16 -20.12 22.66
CA VAL A 87 -22.44 -19.62 23.19
C VAL A 87 -22.13 -18.66 24.34
N THR A 88 -22.69 -17.47 24.29
CA THR A 88 -22.56 -16.45 25.34
C THR A 88 -23.92 -15.83 25.62
N ASN A 89 -24.13 -15.38 26.86
CA ASN A 89 -25.30 -14.60 27.28
C ASN A 89 -24.94 -13.13 27.54
N ASN A 90 -23.77 -12.68 27.09
CA ASN A 90 -23.37 -11.29 27.19
C ASN A 90 -24.26 -10.41 26.30
N SER A 91 -24.88 -9.40 26.91
CA SER A 91 -25.75 -8.45 26.20
C SER A 91 -24.99 -7.39 25.39
N SER A 92 -23.65 -7.37 25.48
CA SER A 92 -22.79 -6.49 24.72
C SER A 92 -21.40 -7.11 24.56
N LEU A 93 -20.86 -7.01 23.35
CA LEU A 93 -19.54 -7.49 22.97
C LEU A 93 -18.78 -6.37 22.25
N THR A 94 -17.50 -6.25 22.52
CA THR A 94 -16.59 -5.43 21.72
C THR A 94 -15.98 -6.29 20.63
N MET A 95 -16.29 -5.97 19.39
CA MET A 95 -15.67 -6.54 18.20
C MET A 95 -14.36 -5.83 17.93
N TYR A 96 -13.31 -6.59 17.62
CA TYR A 96 -12.06 -6.10 17.04
C TYR A 96 -11.93 -6.64 15.63
N PHE A 97 -11.69 -5.78 14.65
CA PHE A 97 -11.39 -6.13 13.27
C PHE A 97 -9.92 -5.85 13.04
N VAL A 98 -9.17 -6.85 12.59
CA VAL A 98 -7.73 -6.73 12.35
C VAL A 98 -7.47 -6.90 10.86
N ALA A 99 -7.01 -5.83 10.22
CA ALA A 99 -6.56 -5.81 8.84
C ALA A 99 -5.20 -6.49 8.67
N ASN A 100 -4.88 -6.94 7.46
CA ASN A 100 -3.56 -7.49 7.13
C ASN A 100 -2.46 -6.43 7.01
N GLU A 101 -2.85 -5.16 6.83
CA GLU A 101 -1.98 -3.98 6.69
C GLU A 101 -2.73 -2.72 7.16
N SER A 102 -2.08 -1.57 7.14
CA SER A 102 -2.72 -0.30 7.49
C SER A 102 -3.70 0.10 6.40
N ILE A 103 -4.95 0.38 6.78
CA ILE A 103 -6.01 0.73 5.85
C ILE A 103 -6.61 2.09 6.18
N THR A 104 -7.33 2.65 5.22
CA THR A 104 -8.14 3.86 5.39
C THR A 104 -9.52 3.65 4.80
N GLY A 105 -10.49 4.40 5.32
CA GLY A 105 -11.85 4.38 4.83
C GLY A 105 -12.71 3.24 5.37
N PHE A 106 -12.15 2.32 6.18
CA PHE A 106 -12.94 1.29 6.83
C PHE A 106 -13.89 1.90 7.87
N ALA A 107 -15.18 1.75 7.62
CA ALA A 107 -16.27 2.33 8.38
C ALA A 107 -17.30 1.26 8.78
N VAL A 108 -18.26 1.66 9.62
CA VAL A 108 -19.30 0.75 10.13
C VAL A 108 -20.15 0.16 9.00
N ASP A 109 -20.38 0.90 7.92
CA ASP A 109 -21.17 0.47 6.76
C ASP A 109 -20.46 -0.59 5.91
N ASP A 110 -19.15 -0.79 6.10
CA ASP A 110 -18.38 -1.86 5.46
C ASP A 110 -18.53 -3.21 6.19
N VAL A 111 -19.29 -3.25 7.30
CA VAL A 111 -19.52 -4.48 8.05
C VAL A 111 -20.97 -4.92 7.88
N GLY A 112 -21.15 -6.09 7.27
CA GLY A 112 -22.44 -6.75 7.17
C GLY A 112 -22.78 -7.52 8.43
N LEU A 113 -23.99 -7.30 8.96
CA LEU A 113 -24.54 -8.05 10.09
C LEU A 113 -25.91 -8.62 9.75
N ILE A 114 -26.15 -9.86 10.15
CA ILE A 114 -27.48 -10.47 10.18
C ILE A 114 -27.96 -10.51 11.62
N ASN A 115 -29.13 -9.90 11.91
CA ASN A 115 -29.75 -9.81 13.24
C ASN A 115 -28.97 -8.98 14.27
N GLY A 116 -28.46 -7.82 13.87
CA GLY A 116 -27.86 -6.86 14.80
C GLY A 116 -27.37 -5.59 14.11
N SER A 117 -26.84 -4.67 14.90
CA SER A 117 -26.20 -3.43 14.44
C SER A 117 -24.91 -3.19 15.21
N LEU A 118 -23.92 -2.57 14.58
CA LEU A 118 -22.73 -2.08 15.28
C LEU A 118 -22.91 -0.64 15.74
N SER A 119 -22.18 -0.30 16.79
CA SER A 119 -22.10 1.05 17.35
C SER A 119 -20.68 1.33 17.82
N SER A 120 -20.38 2.58 18.18
CA SER A 120 -19.06 2.97 18.73
C SER A 120 -17.87 2.52 17.88
N PHE A 121 -18.03 2.54 16.55
CA PHE A 121 -16.98 2.14 15.62
C PHE A 121 -15.79 3.12 15.72
N SER A 122 -14.59 2.59 15.88
CA SER A 122 -13.38 3.39 16.08
C SER A 122 -12.16 2.76 15.41
N ASP A 123 -11.35 3.61 14.79
CA ASP A 123 -9.99 3.28 14.41
C ASP A 123 -9.09 3.37 15.65
N LEU A 124 -8.37 2.30 15.97
CA LEU A 124 -7.42 2.29 17.08
C LEU A 124 -5.99 2.62 16.63
N ASN A 125 -5.59 2.18 15.42
CA ASN A 125 -4.20 2.29 14.95
C ASN A 125 -3.99 2.02 13.44
N GLY A 126 -5.02 2.13 12.59
CA GLY A 126 -4.98 1.90 11.15
C GLY A 126 -4.99 0.42 10.73
N THR A 127 -4.65 -0.50 11.62
CA THR A 127 -4.71 -1.96 11.38
C THR A 127 -5.76 -2.65 12.23
N THR A 128 -6.16 -2.04 13.33
CA THR A 128 -7.15 -2.57 14.27
C THR A 128 -8.26 -1.57 14.48
N TYR A 129 -9.48 -2.02 14.25
CA TYR A 129 -10.70 -1.24 14.47
C TYR A 129 -11.55 -1.93 15.52
N SER A 130 -12.31 -1.17 16.30
CA SER A 130 -13.24 -1.72 17.26
C SER A 130 -14.66 -1.23 17.06
N ALA A 131 -15.64 -2.05 17.42
CA ALA A 131 -17.05 -1.68 17.43
C ALA A 131 -17.78 -2.41 18.57
N THR A 132 -18.81 -1.78 19.13
CA THR A 132 -19.70 -2.43 20.08
C THR A 132 -20.86 -3.09 19.34
N TRP A 133 -21.05 -4.39 19.60
CA TRP A 133 -22.15 -5.18 19.10
C TRP A 133 -23.06 -5.61 20.27
N PRO A 134 -24.33 -5.16 20.29
CA PRO A 134 -25.33 -5.66 21.23
C PRO A 134 -26.15 -6.80 20.57
N PRO A 135 -25.96 -8.06 20.97
CA PRO A 135 -26.82 -9.15 20.51
C PRO A 135 -28.27 -8.90 20.97
N SER A 136 -29.23 -8.82 20.04
CA SER A 136 -30.61 -8.42 20.35
C SER A 136 -31.61 -9.58 20.48
N GLY A 137 -31.16 -10.83 20.39
CA GLY A 137 -32.02 -12.01 20.54
C GLY A 137 -31.27 -13.32 20.36
N ASP A 138 -31.98 -14.43 20.61
CA ASP A 138 -31.45 -15.78 20.41
C ASP A 138 -31.28 -16.08 18.91
N GLY A 139 -30.21 -16.80 18.56
CA GLY A 139 -29.97 -17.28 17.21
C GLY A 139 -28.55 -17.03 16.72
N LEU A 140 -28.23 -17.63 15.57
CA LEU A 140 -26.95 -17.41 14.92
C LEU A 140 -26.91 -15.99 14.33
N THR A 141 -25.95 -15.19 14.76
CA THR A 141 -25.60 -13.94 14.11
C THR A 141 -24.43 -14.20 13.17
N VAL A 142 -24.51 -13.65 11.95
CA VAL A 142 -23.42 -13.69 10.98
C VAL A 142 -22.85 -12.27 10.85
N ILE A 143 -21.53 -12.16 10.98
CA ILE A 143 -20.76 -10.94 10.74
C ILE A 143 -19.84 -11.22 9.55
N TYR A 144 -19.81 -10.32 8.58
CA TYR A 144 -18.91 -10.41 7.44
C TYR A 144 -18.47 -9.02 6.98
N VAL A 145 -17.32 -8.95 6.32
CA VAL A 145 -16.80 -7.72 5.72
C VAL A 145 -16.67 -7.95 4.21
N PRO A 146 -17.46 -7.28 3.36
CA PRO A 146 -17.33 -7.39 1.91
C PRO A 146 -15.96 -6.89 1.43
N ALA A 147 -15.49 -7.44 0.30
CA ALA A 147 -14.29 -6.92 -0.35
C ALA A 147 -14.56 -5.52 -0.93
N GLY A 148 -13.56 -4.62 -0.83
CA GLY A 148 -13.56 -3.33 -1.53
C GLY A 148 -14.21 -2.16 -0.80
N GLY A 149 -14.57 -2.30 0.48
CA GLY A 149 -15.08 -1.18 1.31
C GLY A 149 -14.01 -0.18 1.75
N PHE A 150 -12.74 -0.57 1.70
CA PHE A 150 -11.61 0.21 2.22
C PHE A 150 -10.39 0.08 1.32
N THR A 151 -9.47 1.04 1.46
CA THR A 151 -8.23 1.11 0.67
C THR A 151 -7.03 1.01 1.59
N ASP A 152 -5.91 0.54 1.03
CA ASP A 152 -4.62 0.62 1.70
C ASP A 152 -4.31 2.11 2.04
N LEU A 153 -3.75 2.33 3.22
CA LEU A 153 -3.15 3.60 3.58
C LEU A 153 -1.86 3.74 2.76
N ARG A 154 -2.02 4.21 1.51
CA ARG A 154 -0.89 4.44 0.59
C ARG A 154 0.30 5.01 1.35
N LEU A 155 1.41 4.28 1.35
CA LEU A 155 2.71 4.80 1.73
C LEU A 155 3.12 5.82 0.65
N MET A 156 2.50 7.00 0.68
CA MET A 156 2.78 8.09 -0.23
C MET A 156 4.10 8.73 0.20
N LEU A 157 5.23 8.08 -0.11
CA LEU A 157 6.44 8.80 -0.42
C LEU A 157 6.49 8.92 -1.95
N MET A 158 5.71 9.86 -2.49
CA MET A 158 6.06 10.42 -3.79
C MET A 158 7.43 11.07 -3.58
N LEU A 159 8.48 10.42 -4.06
CA LEU A 159 9.64 11.15 -4.56
C LEU A 159 9.05 12.19 -5.53
N GLU A 160 9.33 13.47 -5.26
CA GLU A 160 9.15 14.54 -6.23
C GLU A 160 9.53 14.03 -7.63
N PRO A 161 8.78 14.33 -8.70
CA PRO A 161 9.08 13.81 -10.03
C PRO A 161 10.49 14.24 -10.45
N TYR A 162 11.45 13.33 -10.28
CA TYR A 162 12.81 13.52 -10.73
C TYR A 162 12.80 13.42 -12.26
N HIS A 163 12.71 14.58 -12.91
CA HIS A 163 13.06 14.70 -14.31
C HIS A 163 14.56 14.40 -14.45
N PHE A 164 14.89 13.22 -14.98
CA PHE A 164 16.22 12.97 -15.54
C PHE A 164 16.35 13.75 -16.84
N THR A 165 16.88 14.97 -16.77
CA THR A 165 17.45 15.63 -17.94
C THR A 165 18.94 15.84 -17.71
N GLY A 166 19.74 15.13 -18.51
CA GLY A 166 21.14 15.46 -18.75
C GLY A 166 21.32 16.90 -19.28
N PRO A 167 22.58 17.30 -19.49
CA PRO A 167 23.10 18.56 -18.98
C PRO A 167 22.49 19.77 -19.70
N MET A 168 22.34 20.85 -18.94
CA MET A 168 21.77 22.18 -19.28
C MET A 168 20.31 22.35 -18.84
N MET A 169 20.23 22.99 -17.67
CA MET A 169 19.05 23.33 -16.88
C MET A 169 18.36 24.58 -17.45
N GLU A 170 17.10 24.45 -17.90
CA GLU A 170 16.14 25.55 -17.91
C GLU A 170 14.70 25.00 -17.81
N LEU A 171 14.01 25.32 -16.71
CA LEU A 171 12.67 24.82 -16.40
C LEU A 171 11.62 25.86 -16.82
N HIS A 172 10.61 25.41 -17.56
CA HIS A 172 9.36 26.16 -17.72
C HIS A 172 8.25 25.47 -16.91
N PRO A 173 7.43 26.22 -16.13
CA PRO A 173 6.33 25.64 -15.38
C PRO A 173 5.19 25.16 -16.30
N PRO A 174 4.57 24.00 -16.04
CA PRO A 174 3.40 23.55 -16.78
C PRO A 174 2.16 24.39 -16.44
N THR A 175 1.48 24.88 -17.47
CA THR A 175 0.16 25.52 -17.35
C THR A 175 -0.92 24.48 -17.07
N PHE A 176 -1.63 24.64 -15.96
CA PHE A 176 -2.82 23.85 -15.65
C PHE A 176 -4.05 24.45 -16.35
N GLN A 177 -4.77 23.65 -17.14
CA GLN A 177 -6.13 23.96 -17.59
C GLN A 177 -7.09 23.12 -16.76
N ALA A 178 -7.87 23.77 -15.89
CA ALA A 178 -8.94 23.11 -15.15
C ALA A 178 -10.11 22.88 -16.12
N HIS A 179 -10.58 21.63 -16.21
CA HIS A 179 -11.90 21.33 -16.76
C HIS A 179 -12.91 21.34 -15.61
N THR A 180 -13.94 22.18 -15.76
CA THR A 180 -15.17 22.23 -14.95
C THR A 180 -16.04 21.02 -15.19
#